data_AF-A0A6A2WIT0-F1
#
_entry.id   AF-A0A6A2WIT0-F1
#
_cell.length_a   1.000
_cell.length_b   1.000
_cell.length_c   1.000
_cell.angle_alpha   90.00
_cell.angle_beta   90.00
_cell.angle_gamma   90.00
#
_symmetry.space_group_name_H-M   'P 1'
#
loop_
_entity.id
_entity.type
_entity.pdbx_description
1 polymer ?
#
loop_
_entity_poly.entity_id
_entity_poly.type
_entity_poly.pdbx_seq_one_letter_code
_entity_poly.pdbx_strand_id
1 'polypeptide(L)'
;MSLTEPRKNKFCRSSKTSESLLASSERNESEISPSTLYAIACILENVPFINGSPQNTFVPGLIDLALQRNCLIGGDDFKSAQTKMKSVLVDFLVGAGIKPTSIVSYNHLGNNDGMNLSTPQTFRSKEISKSNVVDDMVSSNEILYEPGEHPDHVVVIKYVPYVGDSKRAMDEYTSEIFMGGKNTIVLHNTCKDSLLAAPIIIDLVLLAELSTRIQLKAEGEGKFHSFHPVATILSYLTKAPFTILAKTGSTRHTSGERTVEAACNAREHTEGLHWLGS
;
A
#
# COMPACT_ATOMS: atom_id res chain seq x y z
N MET A 1 8.23 7.34 12.06
CA MET A 1 8.43 6.93 10.64
C MET A 1 9.91 7.02 10.33
N SER A 2 10.50 5.99 9.74
CA SER A 2 11.92 5.97 9.33
C SER A 2 12.09 6.42 7.87
N LEU A 3 13.34 6.64 7.45
CA LEU A 3 13.68 6.96 6.07
C LEU A 3 13.39 5.80 5.11
N THR A 4 13.09 6.11 3.86
CA THR A 4 12.95 5.11 2.80
C THR A 4 14.27 4.39 2.57
N GLU A 5 14.25 3.06 2.65
CA GLU A 5 15.41 2.22 2.33
C GLU A 5 15.48 1.89 0.83
N PRO A 6 16.68 1.64 0.29
CA PRO A 6 16.84 1.05 -1.04
C PRO A 6 16.17 -0.32 -1.13
N ARG A 7 15.51 -0.61 -2.26
CA ARG A 7 15.04 -1.97 -2.55
C ARG A 7 16.22 -2.95 -2.64
N LYS A 8 16.04 -4.14 -2.07
CA LYS A 8 16.99 -5.26 -2.18
C LYS A 8 16.64 -6.09 -3.42
N ASN A 9 17.54 -6.13 -4.41
CA ASN A 9 17.31 -6.78 -5.72
C ASN A 9 17.56 -8.29 -5.75
N LYS A 10 18.18 -8.86 -4.71
CA LYS A 10 18.45 -10.30 -4.62
C LYS A 10 17.74 -10.86 -3.40
N PHE A 11 16.68 -11.62 -3.63
CA PHE A 11 16.22 -12.60 -2.65
C PHE A 11 17.13 -13.82 -2.80
N CYS A 12 18.26 -13.84 -2.09
CA CYS A 12 19.06 -15.06 -2.04
C CYS A 12 18.22 -16.18 -1.37
N ARG A 13 18.65 -17.45 -1.48
CA ARG A 13 17.96 -18.60 -0.85
C ARG A 13 17.67 -18.38 0.65
N SER A 14 18.40 -17.46 1.27
CA SER A 14 18.28 -16.91 2.62
C SER A 14 16.93 -16.28 3.02
N SER A 15 16.08 -15.81 2.09
CA SER A 15 14.87 -15.03 2.43
C SER A 15 13.56 -15.67 1.98
N LYS A 16 13.57 -16.98 1.70
CA LYS A 16 12.42 -17.70 1.13
C LYS A 16 11.50 -18.33 2.18
N THR A 17 12.04 -18.75 3.32
CA THR A 17 11.28 -19.36 4.43
C THR A 17 11.57 -18.62 5.72
N SER A 18 10.71 -18.79 6.73
CA SER A 18 10.91 -18.18 8.06
C SER A 18 12.25 -18.61 8.67
N GLU A 19 12.58 -19.91 8.56
CA GLU A 19 13.83 -20.50 9.05
C GLU A 19 15.06 -19.89 8.38
N SER A 20 15.04 -19.77 7.04
CA SER A 20 16.18 -19.22 6.29
C SER A 20 16.40 -17.76 6.69
N LEU A 21 15.30 -17.00 6.85
CA LEU A 21 15.33 -15.59 7.20
C LEU A 21 15.95 -15.36 8.58
N LEU A 22 15.50 -16.12 9.59
CA LEU A 22 16.03 -16.05 10.94
C LEU A 22 17.52 -16.43 10.99
N ALA A 23 17.90 -17.51 10.30
CA ALA A 23 19.31 -17.92 10.24
C ALA A 23 20.19 -16.88 9.53
N SER A 24 19.69 -16.18 8.52
CA SER A 24 20.39 -15.07 7.87
C SER A 24 20.51 -13.83 8.74
N SER A 25 19.50 -13.57 9.58
CA SER A 25 19.57 -12.52 10.61
C SER A 25 20.66 -12.84 11.64
N GLU A 26 20.75 -14.08 12.11
CA GLU A 26 21.79 -14.53 13.05
C GLU A 26 23.20 -14.43 12.47
N ARG A 27 23.36 -14.74 11.16
CA ARG A 27 24.63 -14.58 10.44
C ARG A 27 24.96 -13.13 10.06
N ASN A 28 24.10 -12.17 10.43
CA ASN A 28 24.26 -10.75 10.12
C ASN A 28 24.50 -10.49 8.62
N GLU A 29 23.73 -11.17 7.76
CA GLU A 29 23.87 -11.04 6.31
C GLU A 29 23.46 -9.64 5.84
N SER A 30 24.22 -9.07 4.90
CA SER A 30 24.03 -7.70 4.39
C SER A 30 22.73 -7.47 3.62
N GLU A 31 22.01 -8.54 3.28
CA GLU A 31 20.70 -8.51 2.65
C GLU A 31 19.58 -8.18 3.66
N ILE A 32 19.79 -8.45 4.94
CA ILE A 32 18.85 -8.15 6.02
C ILE A 32 18.88 -6.65 6.31
N SER A 33 17.78 -5.95 6.02
CA SER A 33 17.66 -4.52 6.31
C SER A 33 17.20 -4.28 7.74
N PRO A 34 17.43 -3.06 8.29
CA PRO A 34 16.86 -2.66 9.56
C PRO A 34 15.33 -2.85 9.60
N SER A 35 14.62 -2.48 8.53
CA SER A 35 13.17 -2.71 8.44
C SER A 35 12.78 -4.19 8.58
N THR A 36 13.55 -5.11 8.01
CA THR A 36 13.33 -6.57 8.16
C THR A 36 13.55 -7.02 9.61
N LEU A 37 14.58 -6.53 10.30
CA LEU A 37 14.83 -6.85 11.71
C LEU A 37 13.70 -6.38 12.61
N TYR A 38 13.22 -5.14 12.41
CA TYR A 38 12.06 -4.62 13.15
C TYR A 38 10.81 -5.47 12.91
N ALA A 39 10.55 -5.86 11.67
CA ALA A 39 9.40 -6.70 11.36
C ALA A 39 9.50 -8.09 12.00
N ILE A 40 10.68 -8.72 11.96
CA ILE A 40 10.93 -10.00 12.65
C ILE A 40 10.64 -9.85 14.14
N ALA A 41 11.19 -8.82 14.80
CA ALA A 41 10.98 -8.59 16.23
C ALA A 41 9.50 -8.41 16.57
N CYS A 42 8.77 -7.59 15.82
CA CYS A 42 7.33 -7.40 16.01
C CYS A 42 6.56 -8.72 15.87
N ILE A 43 6.84 -9.52 14.84
CA ILE A 43 6.15 -10.80 14.62
C ILE A 43 6.45 -11.81 15.73
N LEU A 44 7.70 -11.87 16.20
CA LEU A 44 8.09 -12.77 17.30
C LEU A 44 7.42 -12.39 18.64
N GLU A 45 7.19 -11.09 18.87
CA GLU A 45 6.47 -10.55 20.02
C GLU A 45 4.94 -10.50 19.80
N ASN A 46 4.44 -11.02 18.68
CA ASN A 46 3.02 -11.01 18.30
C ASN A 46 2.39 -9.60 18.25
N VAL A 47 3.18 -8.61 17.82
CA VAL A 47 2.76 -7.22 17.63
C VAL A 47 2.54 -6.96 16.13
N PRO A 48 1.36 -6.43 15.73
CA PRO A 48 1.13 -6.04 14.34
C PRO A 48 2.21 -5.11 13.78
N PHE A 49 2.70 -5.41 12.57
CA PHE A 49 3.72 -4.59 11.91
C PHE A 49 3.18 -3.94 10.63
N ILE A 50 3.31 -2.62 10.53
CA ILE A 50 2.85 -1.84 9.37
C ILE A 50 4.03 -1.13 8.72
N ASN A 51 4.28 -1.44 7.44
CA ASN A 51 5.31 -0.78 6.64
C ASN A 51 4.76 0.48 5.96
N GLY A 52 5.12 1.64 6.51
CA GLY A 52 4.74 2.96 5.99
C GLY A 52 5.58 3.48 4.82
N SER A 53 6.62 2.75 4.42
CA SER A 53 7.62 3.19 3.44
C SER A 53 7.69 2.20 2.25
N PRO A 54 8.29 2.58 1.09
CA PRO A 54 8.14 1.82 -0.15
C PRO A 54 9.18 0.70 -0.36
N GLN A 55 10.09 0.47 0.58
CA GLN A 55 11.03 -0.65 0.51
C GLN A 55 10.31 -1.99 0.66
N ASN A 56 10.91 -3.05 0.11
CA ASN A 56 10.36 -4.40 0.07
C ASN A 56 10.63 -5.19 1.37
N THR A 57 10.18 -4.68 2.52
CA THR A 57 10.35 -5.33 3.83
C THR A 57 9.68 -6.71 3.90
N PHE A 58 8.52 -6.88 3.26
CA PHE A 58 7.75 -8.13 3.23
C PHE A 58 8.32 -9.17 2.26
N VAL A 59 9.47 -9.71 2.65
CA VAL A 59 10.11 -10.84 1.94
C VAL A 59 9.33 -12.15 2.18
N PRO A 60 9.40 -13.14 1.27
CA PRO A 60 8.64 -14.39 1.42
C PRO A 60 8.83 -15.08 2.77
N GLY A 61 10.06 -15.14 3.30
CA GLY A 61 10.32 -15.71 4.61
C GLY A 61 9.71 -14.94 5.78
N LEU A 62 9.51 -13.62 5.64
CA LEU A 62 8.87 -12.80 6.67
C LEU A 62 7.35 -13.01 6.65
N ILE A 63 6.78 -13.17 5.46
CA ILE A 63 5.36 -13.51 5.29
C ILE A 63 5.09 -14.90 5.86
N ASP A 64 5.95 -15.87 5.56
CA ASP A 64 5.89 -17.21 6.14
C ASP A 64 5.97 -17.17 7.68
N LEU A 65 6.87 -16.36 8.25
CA LEU A 65 6.95 -16.15 9.70
C LEU A 65 5.66 -15.53 10.27
N ALA A 66 5.08 -14.53 9.60
CA ALA A 66 3.82 -13.92 10.00
C ALA A 66 2.64 -14.90 9.93
N LEU A 67 2.61 -15.79 8.92
CA LEU A 67 1.64 -16.87 8.79
C LEU A 67 1.75 -17.88 9.94
N GLN A 68 2.97 -18.34 10.24
CA GLN A 68 3.24 -19.29 11.32
C GLN A 68 2.86 -18.75 12.69
N ARG A 69 3.07 -17.45 12.93
CA ARG A 69 2.74 -16.76 14.18
C ARG A 69 1.33 -16.17 14.21
N ASN A 70 0.60 -16.25 13.10
CA ASN A 70 -0.69 -15.60 12.91
C ASN A 70 -0.67 -14.10 13.31
N CYS A 71 0.40 -13.41 12.95
CA CYS A 71 0.66 -12.02 13.33
C CYS A 71 0.38 -11.07 12.16
N LEU A 72 -0.36 -10.00 12.43
CA LEU A 72 -0.82 -9.07 11.40
C LEU A 72 0.34 -8.28 10.78
N ILE A 73 0.45 -8.29 9.47
CA ILE A 73 1.35 -7.44 8.69
C ILE A 73 0.58 -6.63 7.63
N GLY A 74 0.99 -5.38 7.41
CA GLY A 74 0.33 -4.49 6.44
C GLY A 74 1.26 -3.44 5.83
N GLY A 75 0.92 -2.93 4.65
CA GLY A 75 1.79 -2.04 3.85
C GLY A 75 1.50 -2.21 2.36
N ASP A 76 2.29 -1.64 1.43
CA ASP A 76 3.48 -0.79 1.61
C ASP A 76 3.22 0.67 1.17
N ASP A 77 3.93 1.61 1.79
CA ASP A 77 3.95 3.06 1.52
C ASP A 77 2.61 3.80 1.74
N PHE A 78 2.57 4.80 2.62
CA PHE A 78 1.32 5.53 2.92
C PHE A 78 0.73 6.26 1.71
N LYS A 79 -0.56 6.08 1.45
CA LYS A 79 -1.27 6.77 0.36
C LYS A 79 -1.85 8.09 0.84
N SER A 80 -0.98 9.11 0.94
CA SER A 80 -1.34 10.46 1.41
C SER A 80 -2.11 11.29 0.37
N ALA A 81 -1.41 12.12 -0.40
CA ALA A 81 -2.03 13.19 -1.18
C ALA A 81 -2.13 12.86 -2.67
N GLN A 82 -1.02 13.02 -3.40
CA GLN A 82 -0.98 12.89 -4.87
C GLN A 82 -1.46 11.51 -5.32
N THR A 83 -0.93 10.44 -4.72
CA THR A 83 -1.31 9.07 -5.12
C THR A 83 -2.77 8.76 -4.79
N LYS A 84 -3.32 9.33 -3.69
CA LYS A 84 -4.74 9.16 -3.35
C LYS A 84 -5.63 9.83 -4.39
N MET A 85 -5.34 11.09 -4.74
CA MET A 85 -6.05 11.81 -5.81
C MET A 85 -5.93 11.09 -7.16
N LYS A 86 -4.72 10.63 -7.52
CA LYS A 86 -4.48 9.85 -8.74
C LYS A 86 -5.35 8.61 -8.80
N SER A 87 -5.40 7.82 -7.72
CA SER A 87 -6.22 6.59 -7.71
C SER A 87 -7.70 6.87 -7.93
N VAL A 88 -8.23 7.94 -7.32
CA VAL A 88 -9.64 8.34 -7.50
C VAL A 88 -9.89 8.86 -8.92
N LEU A 89 -8.98 9.69 -9.44
CA LEU A 89 -9.16 10.31 -10.76
C LEU A 89 -9.08 9.28 -11.88
N VAL A 90 -8.11 8.37 -11.83
CA VAL A 90 -7.95 7.32 -12.86
C VAL A 90 -9.13 6.35 -12.83
N ASP A 91 -9.57 5.93 -11.64
CA ASP A 91 -10.78 5.10 -11.47
C ASP A 91 -12.01 5.78 -12.07
N PHE A 92 -12.21 7.08 -11.77
CA PHE A 92 -13.29 7.87 -12.35
C PHE A 92 -13.22 7.96 -13.87
N LEU A 93 -12.05 8.29 -14.44
CA LEU A 93 -11.88 8.45 -15.88
C LEU A 93 -12.16 7.14 -16.63
N VAL A 94 -11.52 6.04 -16.20
CA VAL A 94 -11.71 4.72 -16.81
C VAL A 94 -13.15 4.24 -16.63
N GLY A 95 -13.74 4.44 -15.45
CA GLY A 95 -15.13 4.10 -15.17
C GLY A 95 -16.14 4.89 -15.99
N ALA A 96 -15.79 6.12 -16.40
CA ALA A 96 -16.58 6.95 -17.30
C ALA A 96 -16.36 6.64 -18.80
N GLY A 97 -15.55 5.64 -19.14
CA GLY A 97 -15.23 5.30 -20.53
C GLY A 97 -14.24 6.27 -21.19
N ILE A 98 -13.50 7.05 -20.40
CA ILE A 98 -12.44 7.94 -20.88
C ILE A 98 -11.12 7.18 -20.76
N LYS A 99 -10.27 7.21 -21.80
CA LYS A 99 -9.01 6.47 -21.84
C LYS A 99 -7.83 7.37 -21.48
N PRO A 100 -7.31 7.40 -20.24
CA PRO A 100 -6.01 7.99 -19.95
C PRO A 100 -4.92 7.38 -20.84
N THR A 101 -4.19 8.22 -21.55
CA THR A 101 -3.06 7.80 -22.41
C THR A 101 -1.72 8.33 -21.91
N SER A 102 -1.71 9.41 -21.14
CA SER A 102 -0.50 9.94 -20.49
C SER A 102 -0.81 10.49 -19.10
N ILE A 103 0.03 10.11 -18.14
CA ILE A 103 -0.02 10.52 -16.74
C ILE A 103 1.39 10.97 -16.35
N VAL A 104 1.57 12.27 -16.13
CA VAL A 104 2.86 12.83 -15.72
C VAL A 104 2.73 13.42 -14.32
N SER A 105 3.47 12.87 -13.36
CA SER A 105 3.37 13.22 -11.94
C SER A 105 4.68 13.80 -11.41
N TYR A 106 4.77 15.12 -11.33
CA TYR A 106 5.90 15.82 -10.73
C TYR A 106 5.67 16.13 -9.25
N ASN A 107 6.73 16.09 -8.46
CA ASN A 107 6.72 16.44 -7.05
C ASN A 107 8.00 17.16 -6.65
N HIS A 108 7.90 18.15 -5.76
CA HIS A 108 9.05 18.64 -5.02
C HIS A 108 8.73 18.91 -3.56
N LEU A 109 9.70 18.64 -2.68
CA LEU A 109 9.62 18.81 -1.24
C LEU A 109 11.02 19.06 -0.65
N GLY A 110 11.09 19.69 0.52
CA GLY A 110 12.32 20.16 1.16
C GLY A 110 12.57 19.59 2.56
N ASN A 111 11.77 18.65 3.01
CA ASN A 111 11.97 17.94 4.27
C ASN A 111 12.99 16.79 4.12
N ASN A 112 13.27 16.09 5.23
CA ASN A 112 14.24 15.00 5.25
C ASN A 112 13.84 13.81 4.35
N ASP A 113 12.54 13.61 4.09
CA ASP A 113 12.09 12.62 3.11
C ASP A 113 12.53 13.01 1.69
N GLY A 114 12.31 14.27 1.31
CA GLY A 114 12.81 14.81 0.03
C GLY A 114 14.33 14.69 -0.11
N MET A 115 15.06 14.98 0.97
CA MET A 115 16.52 14.84 0.99
C MET A 115 16.96 13.39 0.80
N ASN A 116 16.33 12.44 1.51
CA ASN A 116 16.62 11.01 1.36
C ASN A 116 16.28 10.50 -0.05
N LEU A 117 15.16 10.95 -0.62
CA LEU A 117 14.71 10.58 -1.97
C LEU A 117 15.49 11.27 -3.10
N SER A 118 16.45 12.15 -2.78
CA SER A 118 17.35 12.70 -3.79
C SER A 118 18.35 11.67 -4.33
N THR A 119 18.57 10.58 -3.59
CA THR A 119 19.46 9.48 -3.99
C THR A 119 18.71 8.51 -4.93
N PRO A 120 19.30 8.09 -6.07
CA PRO A 120 18.59 7.26 -7.04
C PRO A 120 18.03 5.94 -6.50
N GLN A 121 18.73 5.30 -5.56
CA GLN A 121 18.34 3.99 -5.04
C GLN A 121 17.10 4.04 -4.15
N THR A 122 16.95 5.09 -3.34
CA THR A 122 15.79 5.32 -2.48
C THR A 122 14.62 5.88 -3.31
N PHE A 123 14.91 6.72 -4.30
CA PHE A 123 13.92 7.19 -5.28
C PHE A 123 13.25 6.03 -6.01
N ARG A 124 14.02 5.03 -6.46
CA ARG A 124 13.49 3.87 -7.20
C ARG A 124 12.40 3.12 -6.43
N SER A 125 12.54 2.97 -5.11
CA SER A 125 11.50 2.37 -4.26
C SER A 125 10.19 3.16 -4.34
N LYS A 126 10.28 4.49 -4.24
CA LYS A 126 9.13 5.40 -4.28
C LYS A 126 8.51 5.51 -5.68
N GLU A 127 9.32 5.44 -6.72
CA GLU A 127 8.89 5.44 -8.11
C GLU A 127 7.97 4.24 -8.38
N ILE A 128 8.43 3.03 -8.08
CA ILE A 128 7.66 1.80 -8.31
C ILE A 128 6.29 1.84 -7.60
N SER A 129 6.26 2.18 -6.31
CA SER A 129 5.00 2.26 -5.55
C SER A 129 4.04 3.34 -6.02
N LYS A 130 4.55 4.42 -6.64
CA LYS A 130 3.70 5.48 -7.24
C LYS A 130 3.24 5.16 -8.65
N SER A 131 3.97 4.34 -9.39
CA SER A 131 3.63 3.92 -10.75
C SER A 131 2.53 2.86 -10.73
N ASN A 132 2.69 1.80 -9.93
CA ASN A 132 1.80 0.63 -9.94
C ASN A 132 0.33 0.91 -9.54
N VAL A 133 -0.01 2.12 -9.10
CA VAL A 133 -1.37 2.46 -8.65
C VAL A 133 -2.40 2.46 -9.78
N VAL A 134 -1.97 2.55 -11.04
CA VAL A 134 -2.86 2.62 -12.21
C VAL A 134 -3.07 1.26 -12.88
N ASP A 135 -2.22 0.28 -12.59
CA ASP A 135 -2.17 -1.01 -13.31
C ASP A 135 -3.49 -1.79 -13.20
N ASP A 136 -4.10 -1.80 -12.01
CA ASP A 136 -5.37 -2.48 -11.76
C ASP A 136 -6.52 -1.87 -12.59
N MET A 137 -6.51 -0.55 -12.78
CA MET A 137 -7.57 0.19 -13.50
C MET A 137 -7.42 0.06 -15.01
N VAL A 138 -6.18 0.04 -15.50
CA VAL A 138 -5.90 -0.27 -16.90
C VAL A 138 -6.37 -1.70 -17.21
N SER A 139 -6.05 -2.64 -16.33
CA SER A 139 -6.42 -4.06 -16.49
C SER A 139 -7.92 -4.34 -16.31
N SER A 140 -8.70 -3.42 -15.74
CA SER A 140 -10.13 -3.64 -15.50
C SER A 140 -11.02 -3.33 -16.70
N ASN A 141 -10.49 -2.67 -17.73
CA ASN A 141 -11.27 -2.21 -18.88
C ASN A 141 -10.60 -2.59 -20.21
N GLU A 142 -10.84 -3.82 -20.64
CA GLU A 142 -10.35 -4.39 -21.91
C GLU A 142 -10.94 -3.70 -23.16
N ILE A 143 -11.97 -2.86 -23.01
CA ILE A 143 -12.53 -2.07 -24.12
C ILE A 143 -11.64 -0.85 -24.40
N LEU A 144 -11.10 -0.22 -23.35
CA LEU A 144 -10.23 0.95 -23.49
C LEU A 144 -8.77 0.56 -23.74
N TYR A 145 -8.31 -0.54 -23.15
CA TYR A 145 -6.91 -0.96 -23.21
C TYR A 145 -6.77 -2.36 -23.79
N GLU A 146 -5.90 -2.49 -24.79
CA GLU A 146 -5.51 -3.79 -25.32
C GLU A 146 -4.66 -4.58 -24.31
N PRO A 147 -4.56 -5.93 -24.44
CA PRO A 147 -3.72 -6.73 -23.57
C PRO A 147 -2.26 -6.24 -23.54
N GLY A 148 -1.82 -5.78 -22.37
CA GLY A 148 -0.46 -5.24 -22.15
C GLY A 148 -0.28 -3.78 -22.56
N GLU A 149 -1.35 -3.09 -22.98
CA GLU A 149 -1.34 -1.64 -23.19
C GLU A 149 -1.38 -0.91 -21.85
N HIS A 150 -0.54 0.13 -21.71
CA HIS A 150 -0.51 1.01 -20.55
C HIS A 150 -0.36 2.47 -21.01
N PRO A 151 -0.91 3.44 -20.26
CA PRO A 151 -0.61 4.85 -20.51
C PRO A 151 0.87 5.13 -20.26
N ASP A 152 1.40 6.15 -20.95
CA ASP A 152 2.69 6.72 -20.59
C ASP A 152 2.62 7.22 -19.13
N HIS A 153 3.47 6.67 -18.25
CA HIS A 153 3.45 7.03 -16.84
C HIS A 153 4.81 7.46 -16.33
N VAL A 154 4.93 8.74 -15.98
CA VAL A 154 6.19 9.31 -15.48
C VAL A 154 6.00 9.85 -14.08
N VAL A 155 6.90 9.48 -13.16
CA VAL A 155 6.94 10.00 -11.79
C VAL A 155 8.25 10.72 -11.56
N VAL A 156 8.18 11.97 -11.10
CA VAL A 156 9.36 12.77 -10.75
C VAL A 156 9.25 13.26 -9.31
N ILE A 157 10.36 13.16 -8.57
CA ILE A 157 10.51 13.76 -7.24
C ILE A 157 11.82 14.55 -7.22
N LYS A 158 11.77 15.80 -6.78
CA LYS A 158 12.94 16.68 -6.62
C LYS A 158 13.03 17.24 -5.20
N TYR A 159 14.25 17.31 -4.70
CA TYR A 159 14.53 17.96 -3.43
C TYR A 159 14.66 19.47 -3.64
N VAL A 160 13.82 20.24 -2.96
CA VAL A 160 13.83 21.72 -3.00
C VAL A 160 13.73 22.22 -1.56
N PRO A 161 14.85 22.57 -0.90
CA PRO A 161 14.88 22.88 0.53
C PRO A 161 13.86 23.94 0.97
N TYR A 162 13.66 24.97 0.15
CA TYR A 162 12.81 26.12 0.47
C TYR A 162 11.37 25.76 0.85
N VAL A 163 10.78 24.73 0.23
CA VAL A 163 9.38 24.38 0.49
C VAL A 163 9.19 23.56 1.77
N GLY A 164 10.27 23.06 2.39
CA GLY A 164 10.21 22.24 3.60
C GLY A 164 9.23 21.07 3.48
N ASP A 165 8.37 20.89 4.50
CA ASP A 165 7.31 19.87 4.51
C ASP A 165 6.13 20.19 3.56
N SER A 166 6.11 21.40 2.97
CA SER A 166 5.05 21.87 2.07
C SER A 166 5.25 21.34 0.65
N LYS A 167 5.19 20.02 0.51
CA LYS A 167 5.28 19.30 -0.76
C LYS A 167 4.33 19.89 -1.81
N ARG A 168 4.83 20.10 -3.02
CA ARG A 168 4.03 20.46 -4.19
C ARG A 168 3.95 19.26 -5.13
N ALA A 169 2.74 18.90 -5.52
CA ALA A 169 2.45 17.90 -6.53
C ALA A 169 1.84 18.58 -7.74
N MET A 170 2.36 18.28 -8.93
CA MET A 170 1.85 18.77 -10.20
C MET A 170 1.64 17.56 -11.08
N ASP A 171 0.41 17.37 -11.53
CA ASP A 171 0.02 16.22 -12.33
C ASP A 171 -0.67 16.68 -13.61
N GLU A 172 -0.33 16.05 -14.72
CA GLU A 172 -1.03 16.19 -16.00
C GLU A 172 -1.60 14.82 -16.40
N TYR A 173 -2.88 14.79 -16.72
CA TYR A 173 -3.59 13.63 -17.25
C TYR A 173 -4.09 13.98 -18.63
N THR A 174 -3.57 13.32 -19.65
CA THR A 174 -4.09 13.41 -21.01
C THR A 174 -4.82 12.12 -21.35
N SER A 175 -6.02 12.26 -21.88
CA SER A 175 -6.92 11.14 -22.20
C SER A 175 -7.48 11.28 -23.60
N GLU A 176 -7.77 10.14 -24.23
CA GLU A 176 -8.55 10.03 -25.45
C GLU A 176 -10.04 9.96 -25.11
N ILE A 177 -10.84 10.68 -25.90
CA ILE A 177 -12.30 10.74 -25.80
C ILE A 177 -12.94 10.50 -27.17
N PHE A 178 -14.26 10.54 -27.22
CA PHE A 178 -15.06 10.27 -28.42
C PHE A 178 -14.55 11.00 -29.68
N MET A 179 -14.58 10.29 -30.83
CA MET A 179 -14.16 10.78 -32.14
C MET A 179 -12.71 11.29 -32.22
N GLY A 180 -11.79 10.68 -31.47
CA GLY A 180 -10.37 11.06 -31.48
C GLY A 180 -10.08 12.40 -30.80
N GLY A 181 -11.06 12.92 -30.03
CA GLY A 181 -10.85 14.09 -29.19
C GLY A 181 -9.85 13.80 -28.06
N LYS A 182 -9.32 14.87 -27.48
CA LYS A 182 -8.43 14.79 -26.31
C LYS A 182 -9.01 15.57 -25.15
N ASN A 183 -8.84 15.02 -23.95
CA ASN A 183 -9.09 15.71 -22.69
C ASN A 183 -7.78 15.84 -21.92
N THR A 184 -7.51 17.02 -21.36
CA THR A 184 -6.33 17.26 -20.53
C THR A 184 -6.74 17.87 -19.21
N ILE A 185 -6.29 17.27 -18.10
CA ILE A 185 -6.49 17.75 -16.74
C ILE A 185 -5.12 18.08 -16.16
N VAL A 186 -4.93 19.34 -15.77
CA VAL A 186 -3.73 19.80 -15.05
C VAL A 186 -4.12 20.07 -13.60
N LEU A 187 -3.44 19.41 -12.68
CA LEU A 187 -3.68 19.51 -11.25
C LEU A 187 -2.44 20.06 -10.54
N HIS A 188 -2.63 21.05 -9.68
CA HIS A 188 -1.61 21.50 -8.74
C HIS A 188 -2.11 21.33 -7.31
N ASN A 189 -1.41 20.52 -6.52
CA ASN A 189 -1.76 20.21 -5.14
C ASN A 189 -0.63 20.64 -4.19
N THR A 190 -0.97 21.48 -3.20
CA THR A 190 -0.07 21.88 -2.12
C THR A 190 -0.39 21.07 -0.87
N CYS A 191 0.54 20.24 -0.47
CA CYS A 191 0.35 19.25 0.59
C CYS A 191 1.31 19.54 1.73
N LYS A 192 0.80 19.68 2.96
CA LYS A 192 1.63 19.52 4.16
C LYS A 192 1.78 18.03 4.39
N ASP A 193 2.88 17.44 3.91
CA ASP A 193 2.99 15.98 3.76
C ASP A 193 2.89 15.28 5.11
N SER A 194 3.51 15.84 6.15
CA SER A 194 3.42 15.32 7.51
C SER A 194 2.00 15.40 8.08
N LEU A 195 1.28 16.51 7.83
CA LEU A 195 -0.10 16.69 8.32
C LEU A 195 -1.11 15.77 7.60
N LEU A 196 -0.80 15.35 6.37
CA LEU A 196 -1.61 14.35 5.66
C LEU A 196 -1.23 12.92 6.03
N ALA A 197 0.04 12.67 6.38
CA ALA A 197 0.50 11.34 6.78
C ALA A 197 0.10 10.99 8.23
N ALA A 198 0.15 11.94 9.17
CA ALA A 198 -0.19 11.71 10.57
C ALA A 198 -1.57 11.05 10.80
N PRO A 199 -2.69 11.55 10.24
CA PRO A 199 -3.98 10.90 10.42
C PRO A 199 -4.03 9.50 9.79
N ILE A 200 -3.33 9.28 8.68
CA ILE A 200 -3.25 7.95 8.04
C ILE A 200 -2.57 6.94 8.96
N ILE A 201 -1.52 7.35 9.68
CA ILE A 201 -0.85 6.50 10.67
C ILE A 201 -1.81 6.14 11.80
N ILE A 202 -2.59 7.11 12.28
CA ILE A 202 -3.60 6.88 13.33
C ILE A 202 -4.63 5.87 12.85
N ASP A 203 -5.19 6.06 11.65
CA ASP A 203 -6.18 5.15 11.07
C ASP A 203 -5.62 3.73 10.91
N LEU A 204 -4.38 3.60 10.43
CA LEU A 204 -3.71 2.30 10.26
C LEU A 204 -3.52 1.57 11.58
N VAL A 205 -3.11 2.28 12.65
CA VAL A 205 -2.95 1.70 13.98
C VAL A 205 -4.30 1.24 14.53
N LEU A 206 -5.34 2.08 14.42
CA LEU A 206 -6.68 1.75 14.89
C LEU A 206 -7.29 0.57 14.13
N LEU A 207 -7.14 0.53 12.80
CA LEU A 207 -7.64 -0.57 11.97
C LEU A 207 -6.86 -1.87 12.22
N ALA A 208 -5.55 -1.79 12.46
CA ALA A 208 -4.75 -2.97 12.80
C ALA A 208 -5.16 -3.53 14.17
N GLU A 209 -5.32 -2.68 15.19
CA GLU A 209 -5.81 -3.08 16.51
C GLU A 209 -7.23 -3.66 16.44
N LEU A 210 -8.13 -3.04 15.69
CA LEU A 210 -9.47 -3.56 15.47
C LEU A 210 -9.43 -4.95 14.82
N SER A 211 -8.56 -5.13 13.81
CA SER A 211 -8.43 -6.39 13.08
C SER A 211 -7.93 -7.53 13.98
N THR A 212 -7.12 -7.25 15.01
CA THR A 212 -6.68 -8.30 15.95
C THR A 212 -7.78 -8.76 16.90
N ARG A 213 -8.82 -7.93 17.12
CA ARG A 213 -9.97 -8.27 17.97
C ARG A 213 -11.10 -8.99 17.21
N ILE A 214 -11.10 -8.93 15.89
CA ILE A 214 -12.13 -9.57 15.06
C ILE A 214 -11.76 -11.04 14.84
N GLN A 215 -12.72 -11.92 15.11
CA GLN A 215 -12.65 -13.33 14.75
C GLN A 215 -13.89 -13.71 13.95
N LEU A 216 -13.69 -14.53 12.92
CA LEU A 216 -14.70 -14.98 11.98
C LEU A 216 -14.83 -16.49 12.05
N LYS A 217 -16.01 -17.00 11.69
CA LYS A 217 -16.29 -18.42 11.66
C LYS A 217 -17.27 -18.68 10.53
N ALA A 218 -16.98 -19.63 9.65
CA ALA A 218 -17.94 -20.03 8.63
C ALA A 218 -19.06 -20.88 9.24
N GLU A 219 -20.24 -20.85 8.63
CA GLU A 219 -21.36 -21.70 9.04
C GLU A 219 -20.96 -23.18 8.94
N GLY A 220 -21.14 -23.93 10.04
CA GLY A 220 -20.72 -25.33 10.14
C GLY A 220 -19.28 -25.58 10.61
N GLU A 221 -18.44 -24.55 10.78
CA GLU A 221 -17.14 -24.72 11.41
C GLU A 221 -17.25 -24.87 12.93
N GLY A 222 -16.22 -25.42 13.57
CA GLY A 222 -16.20 -25.59 15.03
C GLY A 222 -15.45 -24.50 15.79
N LYS A 223 -14.65 -23.68 15.09
CA LYS A 223 -13.70 -22.74 15.71
C LYS A 223 -13.76 -21.37 15.04
N PHE A 224 -13.45 -20.35 15.82
CA PHE A 224 -13.22 -19.00 15.31
C PHE A 224 -11.79 -18.86 14.81
N HIS A 225 -11.61 -18.06 13.77
CA HIS A 225 -10.35 -17.78 13.11
C HIS A 225 -10.17 -16.27 13.00
N SER A 226 -8.95 -15.77 13.19
CA SER A 226 -8.65 -14.36 12.93
C SER A 226 -8.62 -14.07 11.42
N PHE A 227 -8.50 -12.80 11.07
CA PHE A 227 -8.15 -12.44 9.69
C PHE A 227 -6.85 -13.11 9.24
N HIS A 228 -6.74 -13.26 7.93
CA HIS A 228 -5.50 -13.63 7.29
C HIS A 228 -4.39 -12.64 7.71
N PRO A 229 -3.19 -13.09 8.13
CA PRO A 229 -2.10 -12.23 8.63
C PRO A 229 -1.73 -11.05 7.73
N VAL A 230 -1.87 -11.20 6.42
CA VAL A 230 -1.79 -10.08 5.46
C VAL A 230 -3.09 -9.29 5.45
N ALA A 231 -3.06 -8.12 6.07
CA ALA A 231 -4.21 -7.26 6.30
C ALA A 231 -4.61 -6.45 5.06
N THR A 232 -5.35 -7.07 4.13
CA THR A 232 -5.86 -6.38 2.93
C THR A 232 -6.79 -5.22 3.26
N ILE A 233 -7.43 -5.20 4.43
CA ILE A 233 -8.26 -4.09 4.91
C ILE A 233 -7.47 -2.77 5.03
N LEU A 234 -6.16 -2.84 5.24
CA LEU A 234 -5.28 -1.67 5.34
C LEU A 234 -4.91 -1.09 3.96
N SER A 235 -5.23 -1.80 2.86
CA SER A 235 -4.88 -1.42 1.47
C SER A 235 -5.43 -0.08 1.01
N TYR A 236 -6.53 0.40 1.63
CA TYR A 236 -7.08 1.71 1.33
C TYR A 236 -6.09 2.83 1.69
N LEU A 237 -5.27 2.63 2.72
CA LEU A 237 -4.36 3.63 3.26
C LEU A 237 -2.90 3.46 2.76
N THR A 238 -2.63 2.44 1.95
CA THR A 238 -1.31 2.15 1.37
C THR A 238 -1.31 2.25 -0.15
N LYS A 239 -0.15 2.55 -0.74
CA LYS A 239 0.02 2.75 -2.20
C LYS A 239 0.18 1.43 -2.93
N ALA A 240 1.00 0.54 -2.37
CA ALA A 240 1.32 -0.77 -2.93
C ALA A 240 0.82 -1.86 -1.97
N PRO A 241 -0.50 -2.11 -1.91
CA PRO A 241 -1.05 -3.06 -0.97
C PRO A 241 -0.49 -4.46 -1.22
N PHE A 242 0.04 -5.07 -0.16
CA PHE A 242 0.48 -6.45 -0.23
C PHE A 242 -0.74 -7.38 -0.27
N THR A 243 -0.85 -8.25 -1.29
CA THR A 243 -1.98 -9.17 -1.48
C THR A 243 -1.47 -10.58 -1.79
N ILE A 244 -2.15 -11.62 -1.26
CA ILE A 244 -1.77 -13.04 -1.45
C ILE A 244 -2.54 -13.70 -2.61
N LEU A 245 -3.63 -13.10 -3.08
CA LEU A 245 -4.41 -13.59 -4.21
C LEU A 245 -4.89 -12.42 -5.08
N ALA A 246 -4.66 -12.57 -6.38
CA ALA A 246 -5.00 -11.62 -7.42
C ALA A 246 -6.52 -11.50 -7.64
N LYS A 247 -6.92 -10.35 -8.21
CA LYS A 247 -8.18 -10.09 -8.92
C LYS A 247 -9.46 -10.01 -8.08
N THR A 248 -9.76 -8.84 -7.53
CA THR A 248 -11.16 -8.37 -7.52
C THR A 248 -11.20 -6.84 -7.64
N GLY A 249 -11.85 -6.37 -8.70
CA GLY A 249 -12.05 -4.95 -9.04
C GLY A 249 -13.13 -4.26 -8.21
N SER A 250 -13.10 -4.40 -6.88
CA SER A 250 -13.94 -3.58 -6.00
C SER A 250 -13.15 -2.35 -5.54
N THR A 251 -13.80 -1.19 -5.52
CA THR A 251 -13.21 0.04 -4.99
C THR A 251 -12.77 -0.17 -3.54
N ARG A 252 -11.50 0.12 -3.23
CA ARG A 252 -10.87 -0.26 -1.93
C ARG A 252 -11.56 0.34 -0.70
N HIS A 253 -12.28 1.47 -0.86
CA HIS A 253 -13.07 2.11 0.20
C HIS A 253 -14.27 1.26 0.60
N THR A 254 -15.04 0.77 -0.38
CA THR A 254 -16.27 0.02 -0.15
C THR A 254 -15.98 -1.34 0.51
N SER A 255 -14.81 -1.93 0.25
CA SER A 255 -14.39 -3.17 0.93
C SER A 255 -14.17 -2.99 2.43
N GLY A 256 -13.57 -1.86 2.86
CA GLY A 256 -13.34 -1.57 4.28
C GLY A 256 -14.65 -1.30 5.01
N GLU A 257 -15.49 -0.42 4.45
CA GLU A 257 -16.81 -0.10 5.00
C GLU A 257 -17.70 -1.34 5.13
N ARG A 258 -17.83 -2.15 4.06
CA ARG A 258 -18.64 -3.37 4.10
C ARG A 258 -18.14 -4.39 5.12
N THR A 259 -16.83 -4.45 5.37
CA THR A 259 -16.28 -5.37 6.38
C THR A 259 -16.66 -4.92 7.78
N VAL A 260 -16.56 -3.63 8.07
CA VAL A 260 -16.97 -3.05 9.37
C VAL A 260 -18.48 -3.13 9.53
N GLU A 261 -19.25 -2.81 8.49
CA GLU A 261 -20.71 -2.89 8.48
C GLU A 261 -21.17 -4.34 8.68
N ALA A 262 -20.57 -5.32 8.01
CA ALA A 262 -20.86 -6.73 8.25
C ALA A 262 -20.55 -7.15 9.68
N ALA A 263 -19.43 -6.68 10.26
CA ALA A 263 -19.09 -6.93 11.65
C ALA A 263 -20.10 -6.29 12.63
N CYS A 264 -20.61 -5.09 12.32
CA CYS A 264 -21.64 -4.42 13.09
C CYS A 264 -23.02 -5.08 12.95
N ASN A 265 -23.44 -5.48 11.75
CA ASN A 265 -24.74 -6.11 11.49
C ASN A 265 -24.80 -7.56 12.04
N ALA A 266 -23.68 -8.27 12.04
CA ALA A 266 -23.54 -9.57 12.72
C ALA A 266 -23.72 -9.46 14.25
N ARG A 267 -23.68 -8.25 14.82
CA ARG A 267 -23.99 -7.99 16.23
C ARG A 267 -25.50 -7.94 16.51
N GLU A 268 -26.31 -7.53 15.52
CA GLU A 268 -27.76 -7.40 15.67
C GLU A 268 -28.50 -8.74 15.43
N HIS A 269 -27.87 -9.66 14.70
CA HIS A 269 -28.31 -11.04 14.50
C HIS A 269 -27.31 -12.00 15.16
N THR A 270 -27.50 -12.34 16.44
CA THR A 270 -26.58 -13.19 17.22
C THR A 270 -26.29 -14.55 16.55
N GLU A 271 -25.00 -14.86 16.32
CA GLU A 271 -24.33 -16.19 16.52
C GLU A 271 -22.89 -16.31 15.93
N GLY A 272 -22.29 -15.26 15.35
CA GLY A 272 -21.06 -15.41 14.54
C GLY A 272 -19.84 -14.53 14.85
N LEU A 273 -19.85 -13.64 15.86
CA LEU A 273 -18.69 -12.82 16.22
C LEU A 273 -18.59 -12.63 17.75
N HIS A 274 -17.45 -13.01 18.34
CA HIS A 274 -17.13 -12.73 19.74
C HIS A 274 -16.05 -11.65 19.85
N TRP A 275 -16.31 -10.62 20.65
CA TRP A 275 -15.31 -9.64 21.08
C TRP A 275 -14.62 -10.15 22.34
N LEU A 276 -13.29 -10.25 22.33
CA LEU A 276 -12.52 -10.37 23.58
C LEU A 276 -12.50 -8.97 24.23
N GLY A 277 -13.37 -8.77 25.21
CA GLY A 277 -13.29 -7.62 26.10
C GLY A 277 -12.12 -7.78 27.06
N SER A 278 -11.32 -6.72 27.21
CA SER A 278 -10.41 -6.55 28.36
C SER A 278 -11.19 -6.25 29.63
#